data_AF-A0A7S0ZCT3-F1
#
_entry.id   AF-A0A7S0ZCT3-F1
#
_cell.length_a   1.000
_cell.length_b   1.000
_cell.length_c   1.000
_cell.angle_alpha   90.00
_cell.angle_beta   90.00
_cell.angle_gamma   90.00
#
_symmetry.space_group_name_H-M   'P 1'
#
loop_
_entity.id
_entity.type
_entity.pdbx_description
1 polymer ?
#
loop_
_entity_poly.entity_id
_entity_poly.type
_entity_poly.pdbx_seq_one_letter_code
_entity_poly.pdbx_strand_id
1 'polypeptide(L)'
;MSADELSRSISCFKTDFYIPNESVFECWESRFIKVSDTFDSRNLVQSFNSFAKCNRQPSESMMNQWNAAFVKVCKTNIDQRSLSLALHAFDLLSILPTEDV
;
A
#
# COMPACT_ATOMS: atom_id res chain seq x y z
N MET A 1 2.20 -11.28 11.68
CA MET A 1 2.06 -10.67 10.36
C MET A 1 3.38 -10.09 9.90
N SER A 2 4.07 -10.87 9.07
CA SER A 2 5.16 -10.43 8.19
C SER A 2 4.64 -9.52 7.07
N ALA A 3 5.54 -8.93 6.28
CA ALA A 3 5.21 -8.14 5.10
C ALA A 3 4.34 -8.93 4.09
N ASP A 4 4.71 -10.19 3.84
CA ASP A 4 3.97 -11.09 2.95
C ASP A 4 2.56 -11.38 3.48
N GLU A 5 2.43 -11.67 4.77
CA GLU A 5 1.12 -11.96 5.39
C GLU A 5 0.21 -10.72 5.34
N LEU A 6 0.78 -9.52 5.53
CA LEU A 6 0.05 -8.25 5.48
C LEU A 6 -0.38 -7.85 4.06
N SER A 7 0.47 -8.10 3.06
CA SER A 7 0.12 -7.84 1.66
C SER A 7 -0.98 -8.79 1.15
N ARG A 8 -0.93 -10.06 1.57
CA ARG A 8 -1.97 -11.03 1.25
C ARG A 8 -3.28 -10.70 1.96
N SER A 9 -3.24 -10.25 3.22
CA SER A 9 -4.45 -9.97 3.99
C SER A 9 -5.29 -8.86 3.35
N ILE A 10 -4.67 -7.80 2.83
CA ILE A 10 -5.43 -6.73 2.17
C ILE A 10 -5.92 -7.13 0.79
N SER A 11 -5.23 -8.05 0.12
CA SER A 11 -5.73 -8.64 -1.13
C SER A 11 -7.02 -9.42 -0.91
N CYS A 12 -7.25 -9.98 0.29
CA CYS A 12 -8.49 -10.66 0.66
C CYS A 12 -9.67 -9.70 0.88
N PHE A 13 -9.46 -8.43 1.23
CA PHE A 13 -10.55 -7.45 1.37
C PHE A 13 -11.28 -7.19 0.06
N LYS A 14 -10.66 -7.53 -1.07
CA LYS A 14 -11.25 -7.41 -2.41
C LYS A 14 -12.16 -8.59 -2.77
N THR A 15 -11.89 -9.78 -2.25
CA THR A 15 -12.58 -11.01 -2.66
C THR A 15 -13.76 -11.29 -1.75
N ASP A 16 -14.94 -11.09 -2.32
CA ASP A 16 -16.25 -11.62 -1.92
C ASP A 16 -16.88 -11.06 -0.63
N PHE A 17 -17.82 -10.14 -0.83
CA PHE A 17 -18.95 -9.78 0.06
C PHE A 17 -18.67 -9.13 1.42
N TYR A 18 -17.42 -8.86 1.80
CA TYR A 18 -17.13 -8.21 3.08
C TYR A 18 -16.18 -7.02 2.93
N ILE A 19 -16.72 -5.81 3.10
CA ILE A 19 -15.92 -4.59 3.29
C ILE A 19 -15.66 -4.48 4.80
N PRO A 20 -14.41 -4.57 5.28
CA PRO A 20 -14.10 -4.40 6.69
C PRO A 20 -14.55 -3.03 7.21
N ASN A 21 -14.89 -2.96 8.49
CA ASN A 21 -15.20 -1.67 9.12
C ASN A 21 -13.91 -0.82 9.28
N GLU A 22 -14.09 0.45 9.62
CA GLU A 22 -12.99 1.42 9.74
C GLU A 22 -11.88 0.95 10.69
N SER A 23 -12.26 0.38 11.84
CA SER A 23 -11.29 -0.09 12.85
C SER A 23 -10.37 -1.19 12.34
N VAL A 24 -10.83 -2.03 11.39
CA VAL A 24 -9.97 -3.03 10.76
C VAL A 24 -8.95 -2.37 9.85
N PHE A 25 -9.34 -1.33 9.11
CA PHE A 25 -8.41 -0.55 8.28
C PHE A 25 -7.40 0.22 9.14
N GLU A 26 -7.82 0.89 10.20
CA GLU A 26 -6.93 1.56 11.15
C GLU A 26 -5.89 0.60 11.75
N CYS A 27 -6.33 -0.61 12.12
CA CYS A 27 -5.44 -1.65 12.63
C CYS A 27 -4.44 -2.11 11.55
N TRP A 28 -4.93 -2.29 10.32
CA TRP A 28 -4.10 -2.65 9.18
C TRP A 28 -3.06 -1.55 8.85
N GLU A 29 -3.47 -0.29 8.80
CA GLU A 29 -2.57 0.86 8.58
C GLU A 29 -1.51 0.95 9.67
N SER A 30 -1.91 0.84 10.94
CA SER A 30 -0.98 0.84 12.08
C SER A 30 0.05 -0.28 11.96
N ARG A 31 -0.37 -1.45 11.45
CA ARG A 31 0.56 -2.54 11.20
C ARG A 31 1.44 -2.26 9.99
N PHE A 32 0.89 -1.76 8.90
CA PHE A 32 1.62 -1.39 7.69
C PHE A 32 2.77 -0.44 8.01
N ILE A 33 2.49 0.63 8.75
CA ILE A 33 3.49 1.63 9.15
C ILE A 33 4.69 0.98 9.86
N LYS A 34 4.44 -0.03 10.70
CA LYS A 34 5.48 -0.71 11.49
C LYS A 34 6.34 -1.67 10.71
N VAL A 35 5.86 -2.18 9.57
CA VAL A 35 6.52 -3.27 8.84
C VAL A 35 6.86 -2.96 7.39
N SER A 36 6.39 -1.84 6.83
CA SER A 36 6.59 -1.44 5.43
C SER A 36 8.05 -1.44 4.99
N ASP A 37 8.99 -1.16 5.90
CA ASP A 37 10.42 -1.13 5.58
C ASP A 37 11.02 -2.50 5.24
N THR A 38 10.29 -3.57 5.57
CA THR A 38 10.64 -4.95 5.28
C THR A 38 10.00 -5.47 3.98
N PHE A 39 9.20 -4.64 3.31
CA PHE A 39 8.52 -5.03 2.08
C PHE A 39 9.52 -5.03 0.93
N ASP A 40 9.39 -6.03 0.05
CA ASP A 40 9.94 -5.93 -1.28
C ASP A 40 9.06 -5.01 -2.15
N SER A 41 9.56 -4.67 -3.35
CA SER A 41 8.86 -3.76 -4.26
C SER A 41 7.46 -4.26 -4.60
N ARG A 42 7.29 -5.56 -4.85
CA ARG A 42 6.00 -6.18 -5.22
C ARG A 42 4.99 -6.12 -4.09
N ASN A 43 5.36 -6.54 -2.88
CA ASN A 43 4.46 -6.53 -1.74
C ASN A 43 4.03 -5.11 -1.40
N LEU A 44 4.93 -4.13 -1.52
CA LEU A 44 4.64 -2.73 -1.17
C LEU A 44 3.57 -2.14 -2.09
N VAL A 45 3.75 -2.27 -3.40
CA VAL A 45 2.81 -1.75 -4.40
C VAL A 45 1.51 -2.55 -4.42
N GLN A 46 1.57 -3.86 -4.18
CA GLN A 46 0.39 -4.70 -4.12
C GLN A 46 -0.49 -4.34 -2.92
N SER A 47 0.11 -4.11 -1.74
CA SER A 47 -0.62 -3.66 -0.56
C SER A 47 -1.34 -2.35 -0.79
N PHE A 48 -0.65 -1.38 -1.38
CA PHE A 48 -1.21 -0.06 -1.66
C PHE A 48 -2.32 -0.09 -2.71
N ASN A 49 -2.13 -0.83 -3.80
CA ASN A 49 -3.17 -1.01 -4.81
C ASN A 49 -4.40 -1.76 -4.27
N SER A 50 -4.21 -2.75 -3.39
CA SER A 50 -5.33 -3.43 -2.74
C SER A 50 -6.07 -2.49 -1.78
N PHE A 51 -5.35 -1.62 -1.07
CA PHE A 51 -5.95 -0.56 -0.26
C PHE A 51 -6.76 0.42 -1.12
N ALA A 52 -6.17 0.91 -2.22
CA ALA A 52 -6.82 1.80 -3.18
C ALA A 52 -8.11 1.20 -3.76
N LYS A 53 -8.10 -0.09 -4.09
CA LYS A 53 -9.28 -0.82 -4.59
C LYS A 53 -10.42 -0.94 -3.57
N CYS A 54 -10.14 -0.79 -2.28
CA CYS A 54 -11.17 -0.71 -1.25
C CYS A 54 -11.84 0.67 -1.17
N ASN A 55 -11.48 1.60 -2.06
CA ASN A 55 -11.98 2.98 -2.11
C ASN A 55 -11.82 3.71 -0.76
N ARG A 56 -10.69 3.46 -0.09
CA ARG A 56 -10.31 4.09 1.18
C ARG A 56 -9.14 5.02 0.94
N GLN A 57 -9.24 6.23 1.49
CA GLN A 57 -8.13 7.19 1.47
C GLN A 57 -7.14 6.79 2.58
N PRO A 58 -5.86 6.56 2.24
CA PRO A 58 -4.85 6.23 3.24
C PRO A 58 -4.63 7.44 4.16
N SER A 59 -4.37 7.18 5.45
CA SER A 59 -3.95 8.25 6.35
C SER A 59 -2.64 8.91 5.89
N GLU A 60 -2.43 10.17 6.28
CA GLU A 60 -1.17 10.88 6.02
C GLU A 60 0.05 10.11 6.53
N SER A 61 -0.08 9.47 7.71
CA SER A 61 0.99 8.65 8.28
C SER A 61 1.31 7.43 7.43
N MET A 62 0.28 6.75 6.90
CA MET A 62 0.46 5.64 5.97
C MET A 62 1.12 6.12 4.67
N MET A 63 0.67 7.25 4.11
CA MET A 63 1.24 7.81 2.87
C MET A 63 2.72 8.18 3.02
N ASN A 64 3.08 8.86 4.11
CA ASN A 64 4.46 9.23 4.40
C ASN A 64 5.35 7.98 4.50
N GLN A 65 4.88 6.95 5.22
CA GLN A 65 5.63 5.71 5.34
C GLN A 65 5.71 4.96 3.99
N TRP A 66 4.62 4.93 3.22
CA TRP A 66 4.60 4.29 1.91
C TRP A 66 5.59 4.96 0.96
N ASN A 67 5.62 6.30 0.91
CA ASN A 67 6.57 7.07 0.10
C ASN A 67 8.02 6.76 0.49
N ALA A 68 8.33 6.76 1.79
CA ALA A 68 9.66 6.41 2.29
C ALA A 68 10.09 4.99 1.88
N ALA A 69 9.20 4.01 2.05
CA ALA A 69 9.44 2.62 1.64
C ALA A 69 9.57 2.50 0.11
N PHE A 70 8.77 3.26 -0.65
CA PHE A 70 8.77 3.24 -2.11
C PHE A 70 10.07 3.80 -2.69
N VAL A 71 10.57 4.91 -2.15
CA VAL A 71 11.89 5.47 -2.51
C VAL A 71 13.00 4.47 -2.23
N LYS A 72 12.94 3.75 -1.11
CA LYS A 72 13.92 2.71 -0.76
C LYS A 72 13.93 1.56 -1.78
N VAL A 73 12.77 1.03 -2.17
CA VAL A 73 12.70 -0.06 -3.15
C VAL A 73 13.00 0.40 -4.57
N CYS A 74 12.76 1.68 -4.91
CA CYS A 74 13.17 2.26 -6.18
C CYS A 74 14.70 2.33 -6.31
N LYS A 75 15.42 2.56 -5.21
CA LYS A 75 16.89 2.59 -5.19
C LYS A 75 17.53 1.20 -5.35
N THR A 76 16.82 0.12 -5.04
CA THR A 76 17.36 -1.25 -5.14
C THR A 76 17.08 -1.84 -6.52
N ASN A 77 15.83 -2.20 -6.81
CA ASN A 77 15.38 -2.68 -8.11
C ASN A 77 13.84 -2.76 -8.11
N ILE A 78 13.17 -1.89 -8.86
CA ILE A 78 11.73 -1.95 -9.06
C ILE A 78 11.42 -2.41 -10.49
N ASP A 79 10.55 -3.42 -10.62
CA ASP A 79 10.13 -3.90 -11.94
C ASP A 79 9.04 -3.01 -12.55
N GLN A 80 8.92 -3.06 -13.89
CA GLN A 80 7.95 -2.26 -14.64
C GLN A 80 6.51 -2.51 -14.20
N ARG A 81 6.18 -3.75 -13.79
CA ARG A 81 4.82 -4.10 -13.35
C ARG A 81 4.50 -3.43 -12.02
N SER A 82 5.46 -3.39 -11.12
CA SER A 82 5.33 -2.79 -9.80
C SER A 82 5.15 -1.27 -9.91
N LEU A 83 5.92 -0.61 -10.77
CA LEU A 83 5.71 0.80 -11.12
C LEU A 83 4.31 1.06 -11.70
N SER A 84 3.91 0.27 -12.69
CA SER A 84 2.58 0.43 -13.31
C SER A 84 1.45 0.23 -12.29
N LEU A 85 1.63 -0.70 -11.35
CA LEU A 85 0.65 -0.97 -10.30
C LEU A 85 0.57 0.17 -9.28
N ALA A 86 1.71 0.76 -8.92
CA ALA A 86 1.76 1.93 -8.05
C ALA A 86 1.02 3.12 -8.69
N LEU A 87 1.31 3.42 -9.97
CA LEU A 87 0.66 4.50 -10.69
C LEU A 87 -0.86 4.30 -10.81
N HIS A 88 -1.29 3.08 -11.09
CA HIS A 88 -2.72 2.73 -11.09
C HIS A 88 -3.37 2.92 -9.71
N ALA A 89 -2.67 2.61 -8.63
CA ALA A 89 -3.18 2.83 -7.28
C ALA A 89 -3.33 4.32 -6.95
N PHE A 90 -2.38 5.16 -7.38
CA PHE A 90 -2.48 6.62 -7.28
C PHE A 90 -3.67 7.19 -8.04
N ASP A 91 -3.88 6.72 -9.28
CA ASP A 91 -5.04 7.09 -10.11
C ASP A 91 -6.37 6.72 -9.42
N LEU A 92 -6.48 5.49 -8.90
CA LEU A 92 -7.66 5.04 -8.15
C LEU A 92 -7.96 5.91 -6.92
N LEU A 93 -6.92 6.39 -6.24
CA LEU A 93 -7.05 7.24 -5.05
C LEU A 93 -7.23 8.72 -5.40
N SER A 94 -7.07 9.11 -6.68
CA SER A 94 -6.98 10.51 -7.12
C SER A 94 -5.93 11.32 -6.33
N ILE A 95 -4.85 10.65 -5.94
CA ILE A 95 -3.71 11.27 -5.24
C ILE A 95 -2.61 11.52 -6.27
N LEU A 96 -2.19 12.77 -6.40
CA LEU A 96 -0.99 13.10 -7.15
C LEU A 96 0.23 12.85 -6.24
N PRO A 97 1.31 12.21 -6.74
CA PRO A 97 2.57 12.22 -6.02
C PRO A 97 3.05 13.67 -5.96
N THR A 98 2.90 14.31 -4.80
CA THR A 98 3.38 15.68 -4.56
C THR A 98 4.90 15.69 -4.50
N GLU A 99 5.52 16.74 -5.04
CA GLU A 99 6.97 16.89 -5.24
C GLU A 99 7.80 17.00 -3.95
N ASP A 100 7.18 16.98 -2.76
CA ASP A 100 7.87 17.11 -1.48
C ASP A 100 8.47 15.76 -1.03
N VAL A 101 9.56 15.35 -1.68
CA VAL A 101 10.50 14.31 -1.19
C VAL A 101 11.90 14.90 -1.03
#